data_AF-A0A5C4W1T0-F1
#
_entry.id   AF-A0A5C4W1T0-F1
#
_cell.length_a   1.000
_cell.length_b   1.000
_cell.length_c   1.000
_cell.angle_alpha   90.00
_cell.angle_beta   90.00
_cell.angle_gamma   90.00
#
_symmetry.space_group_name_H-M   'P 1'
#
loop_
_entity.id
_entity.type
_entity.pdbx_description
1 polymer ?
#
loop_
_entity_poly.entity_id
_entity_poly.type
_entity_poly.pdbx_seq_one_letter_code
_entity_poly.pdbx_strand_id
1 'polypeptide(L)'
;MDLVTMNIYTSLVDDAGLFPPTSLHMHEALARNRRDLEEGCTVLTHRFLCPASRLHRLRTMEYRPRRIGLILDQEDVPAFHDLPVDFVETRLPPGMTIDALARKLGLPANARLFVEVPAGRPGVSVPEGVGLKVRCGGLTAEDFPPAEHLAAFIRFCVEHDIPFKATAGLHHAVRHFDPSLGVDRHGFLNLVLAVCEAVEGRDPVPVLRMTDVGHIVRLARSVPEDTAKRARRLLVSYGSCCTSIPVDDLRTLGLI
;
A
#
# COMPACT_ATOMS: atom_id res chain seq x y z
N MET A 1 23.46 11.50 -12.78
CA MET A 1 22.42 11.20 -11.77
C MET A 1 21.12 11.25 -12.54
N ASP A 2 20.73 10.10 -13.10
CA ASP A 2 19.62 10.06 -14.04
C ASP A 2 18.36 10.56 -13.36
N LEU A 3 17.77 11.61 -13.93
CA LEU A 3 16.43 12.07 -13.61
C LEU A 3 15.49 10.94 -14.04
N VAL A 4 15.32 9.93 -13.18
CA VAL A 4 14.19 9.02 -13.28
C VAL A 4 12.96 9.90 -13.12
N THR A 5 12.29 10.21 -14.22
CA THR A 5 11.03 10.95 -14.21
C THR A 5 10.07 10.21 -13.28
N MET A 6 9.83 10.79 -12.10
CA MET A 6 8.99 10.19 -11.09
C MET A 6 7.55 10.13 -11.62
N ASN A 7 7.12 8.96 -12.04
CA ASN A 7 5.77 8.70 -12.50
C ASN A 7 4.89 8.20 -11.33
N ILE A 8 3.58 8.06 -11.59
CA ILE A 8 2.59 7.63 -10.58
C ILE A 8 2.73 6.17 -10.13
N TYR A 9 3.63 5.39 -10.72
CA TYR A 9 3.87 3.98 -10.36
C TYR A 9 5.25 3.75 -9.74
N THR A 10 6.12 4.76 -9.67
CA THR A 10 7.46 4.64 -9.07
C THR A 10 7.34 4.37 -7.57
N SER A 11 8.07 3.34 -7.10
CA SER A 11 8.11 2.89 -5.71
C SER A 11 6.70 2.78 -5.11
N LEU A 12 5.82 2.04 -5.77
CA LEU A 12 4.41 1.88 -5.41
C LEU A 12 4.13 0.58 -4.65
N VAL A 13 4.82 -0.50 -5.00
CA VAL A 13 4.49 -1.85 -4.54
C VAL A 13 5.50 -2.35 -3.50
N ASP A 14 5.01 -2.69 -2.30
CA ASP A 14 5.80 -3.42 -1.30
C ASP A 14 5.65 -4.94 -1.49
N ASP A 15 6.71 -5.66 -1.12
CA ASP A 15 6.74 -7.12 -1.12
C ASP A 15 6.01 -7.65 0.12
N ALA A 16 4.78 -8.14 -0.07
CA ALA A 16 3.95 -8.79 0.95
C ALA A 16 3.92 -10.31 0.80
N GLY A 17 4.98 -10.95 0.30
CA GLY A 17 5.00 -12.38 -0.03
C GLY A 17 4.71 -13.33 1.12
N LEU A 18 5.00 -12.91 2.36
CA LEU A 18 4.73 -13.70 3.57
C LEU A 18 3.24 -13.76 3.93
N PHE A 19 2.39 -12.96 3.29
CA PHE A 19 0.98 -12.83 3.62
C PHE A 19 0.10 -13.56 2.60
N PRO A 20 -1.11 -13.99 3.01
CA PRO A 20 -2.08 -14.59 2.09
C PRO A 20 -2.43 -13.68 0.91
N PRO A 21 -2.82 -14.25 -0.25
CA PRO A 21 -2.97 -15.69 -0.50
C PRO A 21 -1.66 -16.46 -0.77
N THR A 22 -0.56 -15.78 -1.11
CA THR A 22 0.68 -16.47 -1.49
C THR A 22 1.34 -17.17 -0.30
N SER A 23 1.46 -16.48 0.85
CA SER A 23 1.96 -17.06 2.11
C SER A 23 3.31 -17.79 1.99
N LEU A 24 4.27 -17.21 1.25
CA LEU A 24 5.59 -17.78 1.03
C LEU A 24 6.31 -18.11 2.34
N HIS A 25 7.16 -19.13 2.30
CA HIS A 25 8.13 -19.34 3.37
C HIS A 25 9.16 -18.21 3.38
N MET A 26 9.77 -17.97 4.55
CA MET A 26 10.72 -16.84 4.72
C MET A 26 11.83 -16.84 3.66
N HIS A 27 12.41 -18.02 3.40
CA HIS A 27 13.52 -18.15 2.45
C HIS A 27 13.11 -17.83 1.01
N GLU A 28 11.91 -18.25 0.58
CA GLU A 28 11.38 -17.98 -0.76
C GLU A 28 11.06 -16.49 -0.93
N ALA A 29 10.42 -15.89 0.08
CA ALA A 29 10.07 -14.47 0.06
C ALA A 29 11.34 -13.59 0.01
N LEU A 30 12.38 -13.95 0.76
CA LEU A 30 13.68 -13.26 0.72
C LEU A 30 14.42 -13.47 -0.60
N ALA A 31 14.36 -14.68 -1.17
CA ALA A 31 14.94 -14.95 -2.48
C ALA A 31 14.26 -14.10 -3.57
N ARG A 32 12.93 -13.96 -3.52
CA ARG A 32 12.18 -13.04 -4.39
C ARG A 32 12.61 -11.60 -4.17
N ASN A 33 12.58 -11.10 -2.93
CA ASN A 33 12.97 -9.73 -2.61
C ASN A 33 14.38 -9.38 -3.14
N ARG A 34 15.33 -10.31 -3.02
CA ARG A 34 16.69 -10.16 -3.55
C ARG A 34 16.70 -10.08 -5.08
N ARG A 35 16.01 -10.99 -5.77
CA ARG A 35 15.92 -10.96 -7.25
C ARG A 35 15.28 -9.67 -7.74
N ASP A 36 14.16 -9.27 -7.13
CA ASP A 36 13.45 -8.04 -7.49
C ASP A 36 14.36 -6.80 -7.34
N LEU A 37 15.19 -6.78 -6.29
CA LEU A 37 16.18 -5.73 -6.07
C LEU A 37 17.31 -5.74 -7.13
N GLU A 38 17.78 -6.93 -7.53
CA GLU A 38 18.79 -7.09 -8.58
C GLU A 38 18.26 -6.69 -9.97
N GLU A 39 16.98 -6.97 -10.26
CA GLU A 39 16.30 -6.56 -11.49
C GLU A 39 16.04 -5.05 -11.57
N GLY A 40 15.94 -4.36 -10.42
CA GLY A 40 15.86 -2.90 -10.37
C GLY A 40 14.57 -2.29 -10.92
N CYS A 41 13.45 -3.03 -10.91
CA CYS A 41 12.16 -2.51 -11.38
C CYS A 41 11.70 -1.31 -10.53
N THR A 42 11.59 -0.13 -11.16
CA THR A 42 11.27 1.13 -10.46
C THR A 42 9.87 1.18 -9.87
N VAL A 43 8.96 0.29 -10.27
CA VAL A 43 7.61 0.17 -9.69
C VAL A 43 7.65 -0.37 -8.27
N LEU A 44 8.64 -1.19 -7.95
CA LEU A 44 8.77 -1.81 -6.63
C LEU A 44 9.46 -0.86 -5.65
N THR A 45 9.04 -0.89 -4.39
CA THR A 45 9.73 -0.17 -3.31
C THR A 45 10.96 -0.92 -2.81
N HIS A 46 11.04 -2.21 -3.14
CA HIS A 46 11.95 -3.22 -2.57
C HIS A 46 11.84 -3.37 -1.04
N ARG A 47 10.76 -2.87 -0.43
CA ARG A 47 10.46 -3.06 0.99
C ARG A 47 9.86 -4.45 1.20
N PHE A 48 10.46 -5.18 2.13
CA PHE A 48 9.97 -6.48 2.57
C PHE A 48 9.02 -6.32 3.75
N LEU A 49 7.75 -6.69 3.59
CA LEU A 49 6.79 -6.69 4.69
C LEU A 49 6.96 -7.95 5.54
N CYS A 50 7.22 -7.77 6.83
CA CYS A 50 7.50 -8.85 7.76
C CYS A 50 6.54 -8.80 8.96
N PRO A 51 5.85 -9.90 9.31
CA PRO A 51 5.13 -9.99 10.57
C PRO A 51 6.08 -9.88 11.77
N ALA A 52 5.69 -9.14 12.79
CA ALA A 52 6.46 -8.96 14.02
C ALA A 52 6.80 -10.29 14.69
N SER A 53 5.84 -11.23 14.71
CA SER A 53 6.02 -12.59 15.21
C SER A 53 7.14 -13.37 14.50
N ARG A 54 7.47 -13.01 13.25
CA ARG A 54 8.47 -13.70 12.41
C ARG A 54 9.81 -12.96 12.31
N LEU A 55 9.97 -11.83 13.01
CA LEU A 55 11.19 -11.03 12.96
C LEU A 55 12.42 -11.81 13.47
N HIS A 56 12.26 -12.65 14.49
CA HIS A 56 13.32 -13.53 14.98
C HIS A 56 13.83 -14.48 13.89
N ARG A 57 12.93 -15.00 13.04
CA ARG A 57 13.29 -15.88 11.93
C ARG A 57 13.98 -15.11 10.81
N LEU A 58 13.61 -13.85 10.58
CA LEU A 58 14.36 -13.00 9.64
C LEU A 58 15.81 -12.85 10.09
N ARG A 59 16.06 -12.68 11.40
CA ARG A 59 17.42 -12.54 11.98
C ARG A 59 18.32 -13.77 11.84
N THR A 60 17.78 -14.94 11.52
CA THR A 60 18.60 -16.14 11.32
C THR A 60 18.95 -16.37 9.85
N MET A 61 18.40 -15.59 8.92
CA MET A 61 18.67 -15.75 7.49
C MET A 61 20.03 -15.17 7.12
N GLU A 62 20.60 -15.55 5.99
CA GLU A 62 21.86 -14.94 5.50
C GLU A 62 21.60 -13.56 4.88
N TYR A 63 20.58 -13.46 4.01
CA TYR A 63 20.19 -12.22 3.36
C TYR A 63 19.32 -11.34 4.27
N ARG A 64 19.59 -10.02 4.29
CA ARG A 64 18.76 -9.00 4.93
C ARG A 64 18.21 -8.03 3.89
N PRO A 65 16.88 -7.83 3.82
CA PRO A 65 16.30 -6.80 2.97
C PRO A 65 16.84 -5.41 3.33
N ARG A 66 17.01 -4.54 2.32
CA ARG A 66 17.47 -3.16 2.53
C ARG A 66 16.44 -2.26 3.22
N ARG A 67 15.15 -2.63 3.15
CA ARG A 67 14.03 -1.90 3.76
C ARG A 67 12.99 -2.89 4.27
N ILE A 68 12.47 -2.66 5.48
CA ILE A 68 11.49 -3.54 6.11
C ILE A 68 10.28 -2.73 6.58
N GLY A 69 9.09 -3.21 6.21
CA GLY A 69 7.83 -2.78 6.84
C GLY A 69 7.42 -3.83 7.86
N LEU A 70 7.33 -3.46 9.14
CA LEU A 70 6.93 -4.38 10.20
C LEU A 70 5.40 -4.38 10.33
N ILE A 71 4.77 -5.54 10.21
CA ILE A 71 3.33 -5.70 10.46
C ILE A 71 3.15 -6.24 11.88
N LEU A 72 2.52 -5.46 12.77
CA LEU A 72 2.27 -5.89 14.16
C LEU A 72 1.10 -6.87 14.19
N ASP A 73 1.43 -8.17 14.23
CA ASP A 73 0.52 -9.30 14.36
C ASP A 73 0.50 -9.90 15.78
N GLN A 74 1.10 -9.20 16.73
CA GLN A 74 1.18 -9.53 18.16
C GLN A 74 1.12 -8.22 18.98
N GLU A 75 0.85 -8.32 20.28
CA GLU A 75 0.69 -7.13 21.15
C GLU A 75 2.00 -6.38 21.37
N ASP A 76 3.10 -7.11 21.59
CA ASP A 76 4.41 -6.54 21.86
C ASP A 76 5.16 -6.17 20.58
N VAL A 77 5.69 -4.95 20.54
CA VAL A 77 6.59 -4.51 19.48
C VAL A 77 7.97 -5.11 19.76
N PRO A 78 8.47 -6.04 18.92
CA PRO A 78 9.80 -6.59 19.13
C PRO A 78 10.83 -5.49 18.87
N ALA A 79 11.98 -5.53 19.58
CA ALA A 79 13.09 -4.67 19.24
C ALA A 79 13.50 -4.90 17.77
N PHE A 80 13.84 -3.84 17.04
CA PHE A 80 14.25 -3.91 15.63
C PHE A 80 15.37 -2.92 15.27
N HIS A 81 16.10 -2.41 16.26
CA HIS A 81 17.20 -1.44 16.07
C HIS A 81 18.34 -1.97 15.18
N ASP A 82 18.47 -3.28 15.07
CA ASP A 82 19.44 -4.01 14.23
C ASP A 82 18.96 -4.21 12.78
N LEU A 83 17.72 -3.81 12.47
CA LEU A 83 17.07 -4.02 11.18
C LEU A 83 16.67 -2.69 10.54
N PRO A 84 16.71 -2.57 9.20
CA PRO A 84 16.32 -1.36 8.49
C PRO A 84 14.78 -1.25 8.39
N VAL A 85 14.10 -1.21 9.55
CA VAL A 85 12.66 -0.99 9.64
C VAL A 85 12.38 0.50 9.51
N ASP A 86 11.64 0.88 8.47
CA ASP A 86 11.23 2.25 8.23
C ASP A 86 9.71 2.46 8.33
N PHE A 87 8.88 1.39 8.27
CA PHE A 87 7.46 1.43 8.61
C PHE A 87 7.08 0.41 9.68
N VAL A 88 6.07 0.76 10.46
CA VAL A 88 5.32 -0.17 11.32
C VAL A 88 3.85 -0.02 11.01
N GLU A 89 3.14 -1.12 10.82
CA GLU A 89 1.72 -1.13 10.47
C GLU A 89 0.93 -1.94 11.49
N THR A 90 -0.23 -1.45 11.89
CA THR A 90 -1.12 -2.16 12.82
C THR A 90 -2.57 -1.75 12.60
N ARG A 91 -3.52 -2.52 13.13
CA ARG A 91 -4.94 -2.16 13.14
C ARG A 91 -5.25 -1.31 14.37
N LEU A 92 -6.11 -0.29 14.21
CA LEU A 92 -6.60 0.48 15.35
C LEU A 92 -7.42 -0.44 16.28
N PRO A 93 -7.02 -0.62 17.56
CA PRO A 93 -7.81 -1.40 18.50
C PRO A 93 -9.18 -0.72 18.77
N PRO A 94 -10.26 -1.49 18.96
CA PRO A 94 -11.57 -0.92 19.29
C PRO A 94 -11.50 -0.02 20.54
N GLY A 95 -12.10 1.17 20.46
CA GLY A 95 -12.16 2.12 21.58
C GLY A 95 -10.87 2.90 21.84
N MET A 96 -9.79 2.67 21.08
CA MET A 96 -8.54 3.42 21.20
C MET A 96 -8.46 4.53 20.15
N THR A 97 -7.86 5.67 20.50
CA THR A 97 -7.52 6.72 19.52
C THR A 97 -6.16 6.44 18.89
N ILE A 98 -5.93 6.94 17.67
CA ILE A 98 -4.64 6.80 16.98
C ILE A 98 -3.52 7.43 17.81
N ASP A 99 -3.79 8.56 18.46
CA ASP A 99 -2.88 9.26 19.35
C ASP A 99 -2.48 8.43 20.59
N ALA A 100 -3.44 7.76 21.24
CA ALA A 100 -3.15 6.85 22.35
C ALA A 100 -2.33 5.63 21.88
N LEU A 101 -2.65 5.09 20.70
CA LEU A 101 -1.90 3.99 20.10
C LEU A 101 -0.46 4.40 19.76
N ALA A 102 -0.25 5.55 19.13
CA ALA A 102 1.08 6.06 18.78
C ALA A 102 1.96 6.26 20.02
N ARG A 103 1.40 6.85 21.08
CA ARG A 103 2.10 6.97 22.38
C ARG A 103 2.42 5.62 23.00
N LYS A 104 1.48 4.67 22.96
CA LYS A 104 1.69 3.31 23.50
C LYS A 104 2.83 2.60 22.78
N LEU A 105 2.89 2.70 21.44
CA LEU A 105 3.91 2.02 20.65
C LEU A 105 5.28 2.68 20.75
N GLY A 106 5.35 4.00 20.94
CA GLY A 106 6.60 4.72 21.23
C GLY A 106 7.71 4.45 20.20
N LEU A 107 7.34 4.40 18.91
CA LEU A 107 8.27 4.01 17.84
C LEU A 107 9.43 5.00 17.69
N PRO A 108 10.63 4.53 17.27
CA PRO A 108 11.75 5.41 17.01
C PRO A 108 11.47 6.33 15.81
N ALA A 109 12.09 7.50 15.78
CA ALA A 109 11.81 8.57 14.80
C ALA A 109 12.00 8.15 13.32
N ASN A 110 12.82 7.14 13.05
CA ASN A 110 13.05 6.62 11.71
C ASN A 110 11.96 5.64 11.22
N ALA A 111 11.01 5.26 12.08
CA ALA A 111 9.94 4.33 11.76
C ALA A 111 8.57 5.03 11.81
N ARG A 112 7.94 5.18 10.64
CA ARG A 112 6.58 5.75 10.55
C ARG A 112 5.52 4.70 10.89
N LEU A 113 4.60 5.06 11.77
CA LEU A 113 3.40 4.26 12.08
C LEU A 113 2.34 4.46 10.98
N PHE A 114 1.77 3.36 10.47
CA PHE A 114 0.55 3.36 9.67
C PHE A 114 -0.55 2.58 10.38
N VAL A 115 -1.69 3.22 10.60
CA VAL A 115 -2.81 2.62 11.33
C VAL A 115 -3.95 2.24 10.38
N GLU A 116 -4.29 0.96 10.33
CA GLU A 116 -5.41 0.44 9.54
C GLU A 116 -6.73 0.90 10.16
N VAL A 117 -7.51 1.64 9.37
CA VAL A 117 -8.84 2.14 9.71
C VAL A 117 -9.86 1.75 8.62
N PRO A 118 -11.15 1.61 8.96
CA PRO A 118 -12.18 1.36 7.96
C PRO A 118 -12.31 2.53 6.97
N ALA A 119 -12.42 2.25 5.67
CA ALA A 119 -12.52 3.26 4.63
C ALA A 119 -13.68 4.27 4.87
N GLY A 120 -14.83 3.78 5.34
CA GLY A 120 -16.02 4.61 5.56
C GLY A 120 -16.01 5.46 6.84
N ARG A 121 -14.94 5.47 7.64
CA ARG A 121 -14.84 6.25 8.89
C ARG A 121 -13.57 7.09 8.96
N PRO A 122 -13.35 8.02 8.01
CA PRO A 122 -12.07 8.71 7.94
C PRO A 122 -11.92 9.84 8.97
N GLY A 123 -13.00 10.35 9.58
CA GLY A 123 -12.99 11.50 10.52
C GLY A 123 -12.30 11.27 11.88
N VAL A 124 -11.19 10.55 11.90
CA VAL A 124 -10.34 10.28 13.06
C VAL A 124 -9.23 11.32 13.13
N SER A 125 -8.90 11.81 14.34
CA SER A 125 -7.72 12.64 14.54
C SER A 125 -6.46 11.81 14.35
N VAL A 126 -5.55 12.28 13.47
CA VAL A 126 -4.28 11.62 13.17
C VAL A 126 -3.13 12.53 13.66
N PRO A 127 -2.28 12.06 14.58
CA PRO A 127 -1.10 12.82 15.02
C PRO A 127 -0.12 13.06 13.88
N GLU A 128 0.68 14.13 14.01
CA GLU A 128 1.76 14.42 13.07
C GLU A 128 2.73 13.23 12.96
N GLY A 129 3.16 12.93 11.72
CA GLY A 129 4.08 11.85 11.44
C GLY A 129 3.45 10.45 11.38
N VAL A 130 2.19 10.28 11.77
CA VAL A 130 1.42 9.02 11.63
C VAL A 130 0.70 9.02 10.27
N GLY A 131 0.70 7.86 9.61
CA GLY A 131 -0.08 7.62 8.39
C GLY A 131 -1.29 6.71 8.63
N LEU A 132 -2.16 6.66 7.64
CA LEU A 132 -3.31 5.76 7.65
C LEU A 132 -3.09 4.55 6.74
N LYS A 133 -3.80 3.47 7.01
CA LYS A 133 -3.84 2.30 6.14
C LYS A 133 -5.29 1.94 5.86
N VAL A 134 -5.58 1.61 4.60
CA VAL A 134 -6.91 1.18 4.18
C VAL A 134 -6.86 -0.20 3.57
N ARG A 135 -7.82 -1.04 3.94
CA ARG A 135 -8.04 -2.35 3.32
C ARG A 135 -8.92 -2.19 2.09
N CYS A 136 -8.51 -2.79 0.97
CA CYS A 136 -9.23 -2.74 -0.30
C CYS A 136 -9.79 -4.10 -0.73
N GLY A 137 -9.62 -5.15 0.08
CA GLY A 137 -10.16 -6.47 -0.17
C GLY A 137 -9.72 -7.51 0.86
N GLY A 138 -10.15 -8.75 0.64
CA GLY A 138 -9.86 -9.86 1.54
C GLY A 138 -10.49 -11.17 1.07
N LEU A 139 -10.94 -11.99 2.02
CA LEU A 139 -11.47 -13.33 1.75
C LEU A 139 -12.99 -13.33 1.61
N THR A 140 -13.67 -12.32 2.15
CA THR A 140 -15.14 -12.20 2.05
C THR A 140 -15.53 -10.93 1.32
N ALA A 141 -16.77 -10.85 0.87
CA ALA A 141 -17.31 -9.70 0.15
C ALA A 141 -17.21 -8.40 0.97
N GLU A 142 -17.38 -8.49 2.29
CA GLU A 142 -17.35 -7.36 3.22
C GLU A 142 -15.95 -6.75 3.37
N ASP A 143 -14.89 -7.47 3.01
CA ASP A 143 -13.53 -6.96 3.02
C ASP A 143 -13.26 -5.96 1.89
N PHE A 144 -14.15 -5.87 0.90
CA PHE A 144 -14.06 -4.96 -0.24
C PHE A 144 -14.91 -3.71 0.02
N PRO A 145 -14.30 -2.56 0.41
CA PRO A 145 -15.09 -1.36 0.67
C PRO A 145 -15.75 -0.87 -0.62
N PRO A 146 -16.99 -0.34 -0.57
CA PRO A 146 -17.60 0.38 -1.68
C PRO A 146 -16.69 1.52 -2.18
N ALA A 147 -16.80 1.85 -3.47
CA ALA A 147 -16.02 2.93 -4.09
C ALA A 147 -16.23 4.27 -3.38
N GLU A 148 -17.44 4.53 -2.88
CA GLU A 148 -17.81 5.70 -2.07
C GLU A 148 -16.97 5.80 -0.80
N HIS A 149 -16.84 4.70 -0.07
CA HIS A 149 -16.11 4.65 1.19
C HIS A 149 -14.62 4.83 0.94
N LEU A 150 -14.09 4.19 -0.10
CA LEU A 150 -12.69 4.34 -0.49
C LEU A 150 -12.40 5.78 -0.98
N ALA A 151 -13.29 6.38 -1.75
CA ALA A 151 -13.18 7.78 -2.17
C ALA A 151 -13.21 8.75 -0.98
N ALA A 152 -14.11 8.53 -0.01
CA ALA A 152 -14.19 9.34 1.20
C ALA A 152 -12.89 9.25 2.02
N PHE A 153 -12.30 8.06 2.14
CA PHE A 153 -10.99 7.87 2.77
C PHE A 153 -9.87 8.62 2.02
N ILE A 154 -9.82 8.51 0.69
CA ILE A 154 -8.81 9.19 -0.13
C ILE A 154 -8.92 10.71 0.00
N ARG A 155 -10.14 11.27 -0.12
CA ARG A 155 -10.38 12.71 0.03
C ARG A 155 -9.95 13.21 1.40
N PHE A 156 -10.32 12.51 2.47
CA PHE A 156 -9.88 12.87 3.82
C PHE A 156 -8.35 12.91 3.94
N CYS A 157 -7.65 11.89 3.42
CA CYS A 157 -6.19 11.89 3.46
C CYS A 157 -5.58 13.08 2.67
N VAL A 158 -6.16 13.41 1.51
CA VAL A 158 -5.69 14.51 0.66
C VAL A 158 -5.97 15.88 1.27
N GLU A 159 -7.14 16.06 1.88
CA GLU A 159 -7.58 17.29 2.54
C GLU A 159 -6.74 17.61 3.78
N HIS A 160 -6.32 16.58 4.52
CA HIS A 160 -5.54 16.72 5.75
C HIS A 160 -4.03 16.47 5.59
N ASP A 161 -3.54 16.31 4.35
CA ASP A 161 -2.15 15.97 4.01
C ASP A 161 -1.62 14.72 4.76
N ILE A 162 -2.47 13.72 4.97
CA ILE A 162 -2.14 12.50 5.70
C ILE A 162 -1.60 11.46 4.72
N PRO A 163 -0.34 10.99 4.88
CA PRO A 163 0.18 9.90 4.09
C PRO A 163 -0.56 8.61 4.42
N PHE A 164 -0.86 7.80 3.42
CA PHE A 164 -1.55 6.54 3.61
C PHE A 164 -1.01 5.41 2.75
N LYS A 165 -1.36 4.19 3.15
CA LYS A 165 -1.09 2.95 2.41
C LYS A 165 -2.37 2.19 2.15
N ALA A 166 -2.36 1.36 1.13
CA ALA A 166 -3.44 0.41 0.89
C ALA A 166 -2.95 -1.03 1.10
N THR A 167 -3.88 -1.94 1.35
CA THR A 167 -3.56 -3.36 1.51
C THR A 167 -4.69 -4.23 0.99
N ALA A 168 -4.32 -5.43 0.55
CA ALA A 168 -5.21 -6.51 0.12
C ALA A 168 -6.13 -6.17 -1.06
N GLY A 169 -6.48 -7.17 -1.87
CA GLY A 169 -7.44 -7.03 -2.98
C GLY A 169 -6.91 -6.36 -4.26
N LEU A 170 -5.82 -5.60 -4.19
CA LEU A 170 -5.24 -4.82 -5.31
C LEU A 170 -4.33 -5.65 -6.23
N HIS A 171 -4.83 -6.79 -6.72
CA HIS A 171 -4.02 -7.75 -7.47
C HIS A 171 -3.89 -7.39 -8.95
N HIS A 172 -4.84 -6.65 -9.52
CA HIS A 172 -4.84 -6.26 -10.93
C HIS A 172 -4.86 -4.74 -11.09
N ALA A 173 -4.38 -4.24 -12.23
CA ALA A 173 -4.33 -2.81 -12.50
C ALA A 173 -5.72 -2.19 -12.54
N VAL A 174 -6.65 -2.83 -13.25
CA VAL A 174 -7.99 -2.30 -13.49
C VAL A 174 -9.05 -3.04 -12.67
N ARG A 175 -10.06 -2.30 -12.19
CA ARG A 175 -11.25 -2.83 -11.52
C ARG A 175 -11.90 -3.91 -12.38
N HIS A 176 -12.30 -5.00 -11.76
CA HIS A 176 -12.97 -6.12 -12.42
C HIS A 176 -13.90 -6.84 -11.45
N PHE A 177 -14.90 -7.54 -11.98
CA PHE A 177 -15.82 -8.33 -11.18
C PHE A 177 -15.21 -9.70 -10.85
N ASP A 178 -15.27 -10.11 -9.59
CA ASP A 178 -14.91 -11.46 -9.12
C ASP A 178 -16.18 -12.30 -8.92
N PRO A 179 -16.48 -13.25 -9.82
CA PRO A 179 -17.69 -14.05 -9.73
C PRO A 179 -17.67 -15.03 -8.54
N SER A 180 -16.50 -15.37 -8.00
CA SER A 180 -16.40 -16.28 -6.86
C SER A 180 -16.81 -15.64 -5.54
N LEU A 181 -16.58 -14.33 -5.41
CA LEU A 181 -16.94 -13.53 -4.24
C LEU A 181 -18.22 -12.71 -4.45
N GLY A 182 -18.67 -12.57 -5.70
CA GLY A 182 -19.83 -11.75 -6.04
C GLY A 182 -19.60 -10.25 -5.83
N VAL A 183 -18.35 -9.79 -5.92
CA VAL A 183 -17.96 -8.39 -5.69
C VAL A 183 -17.09 -7.84 -6.80
N ASP A 184 -17.13 -6.53 -6.99
CA ASP A 184 -16.11 -5.83 -7.75
C ASP A 184 -14.82 -5.70 -6.94
N ARG A 185 -13.71 -6.12 -7.52
CA ARG A 185 -12.36 -5.89 -6.99
C ARG A 185 -11.83 -4.54 -7.47
N HIS A 186 -11.23 -3.78 -6.57
CA HIS A 186 -10.53 -2.54 -6.92
C HIS A 186 -9.23 -2.84 -7.69
N GLY A 187 -8.94 -2.01 -8.68
CA GLY A 187 -7.66 -2.02 -9.38
C GLY A 187 -6.64 -1.09 -8.71
N PHE A 188 -5.36 -1.47 -8.68
CA PHE A 188 -4.33 -0.58 -8.11
C PHE A 188 -4.13 0.68 -8.95
N LEU A 189 -4.33 0.61 -10.28
CA LEU A 189 -4.25 1.78 -11.15
C LEU A 189 -5.46 2.69 -10.93
N ASN A 190 -6.67 2.13 -10.74
CA ASN A 190 -7.84 2.90 -10.32
C ASN A 190 -7.58 3.64 -9.00
N LEU A 191 -6.97 2.97 -8.01
CA LEU A 191 -6.62 3.58 -6.73
C LEU A 191 -5.65 4.75 -6.91
N VAL A 192 -4.54 4.57 -7.64
CA VAL A 192 -3.56 5.64 -7.86
C VAL A 192 -4.18 6.84 -8.58
N LEU A 193 -5.00 6.60 -9.59
CA LEU A 193 -5.70 7.66 -10.31
C LEU A 193 -6.77 8.34 -9.46
N ALA A 194 -7.45 7.60 -8.57
CA ALA A 194 -8.38 8.16 -7.59
C ALA A 194 -7.69 9.16 -6.66
N VAL A 195 -6.45 8.90 -6.26
CA VAL A 195 -5.64 9.87 -5.50
C VAL A 195 -5.32 11.10 -6.35
N CYS A 196 -4.99 10.91 -7.62
CA CYS A 196 -4.74 12.03 -8.55
C CYS A 196 -5.99 12.91 -8.72
N GLU A 197 -7.17 12.30 -8.90
CA GLU A 197 -8.43 13.03 -8.97
C GLU A 197 -8.70 13.83 -7.70
N ALA A 198 -8.55 13.23 -6.51
CA ALA A 198 -8.70 13.94 -5.24
C ALA A 198 -7.69 15.08 -5.07
N VAL A 199 -6.44 14.87 -5.47
CA VAL A 199 -5.37 15.90 -5.42
C VAL A 199 -5.74 17.14 -6.22
N GLU A 200 -6.45 16.94 -7.34
CA GLU A 200 -6.93 17.99 -8.22
C GLU A 200 -8.31 18.55 -7.80
N GLY A 201 -8.83 18.15 -6.64
CA GLY A 201 -10.13 18.59 -6.13
C GLY A 201 -11.33 17.96 -6.85
N ARG A 202 -11.13 16.86 -7.58
CA ARG A 202 -12.19 16.12 -8.29
C ARG A 202 -12.67 14.91 -7.48
N ASP A 203 -13.85 14.40 -7.82
CA ASP A 203 -14.42 13.23 -7.14
C ASP A 203 -13.69 11.94 -7.58
N PRO A 204 -13.15 11.13 -6.65
CA PRO A 204 -12.49 9.87 -6.99
C PRO A 204 -13.42 8.72 -7.38
N VAL A 205 -14.73 8.78 -7.06
CA VAL A 205 -15.66 7.66 -7.26
C VAL A 205 -15.73 7.19 -8.72
N PRO A 206 -15.85 8.07 -9.74
CA PRO A 206 -15.93 7.63 -11.13
C PRO A 206 -14.73 6.80 -11.58
N VAL A 207 -13.50 7.21 -11.23
CA VAL A 207 -12.29 6.46 -11.59
C VAL A 207 -12.15 5.17 -10.78
N LEU A 208 -12.58 5.14 -9.51
CA LEU A 208 -12.61 3.90 -8.70
C LEU A 208 -13.57 2.84 -9.25
N ARG A 209 -14.65 3.27 -9.93
CA ARG A 209 -15.66 2.40 -10.55
C ARG A 209 -15.33 2.00 -11.99
N MET A 210 -14.31 2.60 -12.58
CA MET A 210 -14.03 2.45 -14.00
C MET A 210 -13.43 1.08 -14.34
N THR A 211 -14.08 0.38 -15.27
CA THR A 211 -13.64 -0.91 -15.81
C THR A 211 -13.14 -0.81 -17.26
N ASP A 212 -13.36 0.33 -17.92
CA ASP A 212 -12.82 0.61 -19.26
C ASP A 212 -11.30 0.79 -19.20
N VAL A 213 -10.58 -0.26 -19.61
CA VAL A 213 -9.12 -0.30 -19.66
C VAL A 213 -8.55 0.83 -20.52
N GLY A 214 -9.13 1.08 -21.70
CA GLY A 214 -8.65 2.11 -22.61
C GLY A 214 -8.79 3.51 -22.02
N HIS A 215 -9.88 3.77 -21.30
CA HIS A 215 -10.08 5.03 -20.58
C HIS A 215 -9.08 5.18 -19.42
N ILE A 216 -8.88 4.14 -18.60
CA ILE A 216 -7.91 4.16 -17.51
C ILE A 216 -6.48 4.43 -18.02
N VAL A 217 -6.06 3.80 -19.12
CA VAL A 217 -4.73 4.05 -19.73
C VAL A 217 -4.60 5.50 -20.20
N ARG A 218 -5.64 6.07 -20.84
CA ARG A 218 -5.62 7.48 -21.26
C ARG A 218 -5.48 8.42 -20.06
N LEU A 219 -6.24 8.19 -18.99
CA LEU A 219 -6.15 8.98 -17.76
C LEU A 219 -4.75 8.89 -17.13
N ALA A 220 -4.18 7.68 -17.06
CA ALA A 220 -2.83 7.47 -16.51
C ALA A 220 -1.75 8.22 -17.29
N ARG A 221 -1.86 8.28 -18.62
CA ARG A 221 -0.93 9.03 -19.48
C ARG A 221 -1.12 10.54 -19.40
N SER A 222 -2.29 11.03 -18.97
CA SER A 222 -2.59 12.45 -18.88
C SER A 222 -2.37 13.06 -17.49
N VAL A 223 -1.89 12.30 -16.51
CA VAL A 223 -1.64 12.84 -15.16
C VAL A 223 -0.50 13.88 -15.20
N PRO A 224 -0.73 15.13 -14.78
CA PRO A 224 0.33 16.13 -14.69
C PRO A 224 1.42 15.73 -13.69
N GLU A 225 2.66 16.15 -13.93
CA GLU A 225 3.81 15.76 -13.10
C GLU A 225 3.65 16.22 -11.63
N ASP A 226 3.13 17.42 -11.40
CA ASP A 226 2.93 17.94 -10.04
C ASP A 226 1.82 17.18 -9.29
N THR A 227 0.74 16.81 -10.00
CA THR A 227 -0.31 15.92 -9.49
C THR A 227 0.28 14.57 -9.11
N ALA A 228 1.11 13.99 -9.98
CA ALA A 228 1.77 12.71 -9.73
C ALA A 228 2.64 12.77 -8.47
N LYS A 229 3.49 13.79 -8.34
CA LYS A 229 4.34 14.01 -7.17
C LYS A 229 3.53 14.15 -5.90
N ARG A 230 2.46 14.97 -5.91
CA ARG A 230 1.60 15.15 -4.72
C ARG A 230 0.83 13.87 -4.37
N ALA A 231 0.26 13.19 -5.36
CA ALA A 231 -0.45 11.92 -5.16
C ALA A 231 0.47 10.84 -4.56
N ARG A 232 1.72 10.74 -5.03
CA ARG A 232 2.72 9.79 -4.51
C ARG A 232 3.34 10.18 -3.16
N ARG A 233 3.30 11.45 -2.79
CA ARG A 233 3.60 11.88 -1.41
C ARG A 233 2.55 11.36 -0.41
N LEU A 234 1.29 11.32 -0.84
CA LEU A 234 0.15 10.91 -0.03
C LEU A 234 -0.03 9.39 -0.03
N LEU A 235 -0.25 8.78 -1.19
CA LEU A 235 -0.26 7.32 -1.32
C LEU A 235 1.18 6.85 -1.26
N VAL A 236 1.61 6.28 -0.14
CA VAL A 236 2.99 5.88 0.07
C VAL A 236 3.30 4.58 -0.69
N SER A 237 2.42 3.58 -0.57
CA SER A 237 2.56 2.28 -1.25
C SER A 237 1.36 1.40 -0.95
N TYR A 238 1.27 0.25 -1.61
CA TYR A 238 0.43 -0.86 -1.19
C TYR A 238 1.21 -2.17 -1.17
N GLY A 239 0.78 -3.11 -0.32
CA GLY A 239 1.38 -4.45 -0.26
C GLY A 239 0.81 -5.39 -1.32
N SER A 240 1.67 -6.08 -2.05
CA SER A 240 1.28 -7.17 -2.97
C SER A 240 1.90 -8.50 -2.55
N CYS A 241 1.10 -9.57 -2.51
CA CYS A 241 1.60 -10.91 -2.24
C CYS A 241 2.42 -11.48 -3.42
N CYS A 242 2.26 -10.90 -4.62
CA CYS A 242 3.04 -11.21 -5.82
C CYS A 242 3.55 -9.91 -6.46
N THR A 243 4.87 -9.72 -6.47
CA THR A 243 5.50 -8.48 -6.97
C THR A 243 5.51 -8.39 -8.50
N SER A 244 5.46 -9.51 -9.21
CA SER A 244 5.46 -9.50 -10.68
C SER A 244 4.12 -9.05 -11.27
N ILE A 245 2.98 -9.44 -10.68
CA ILE A 245 1.65 -9.16 -11.26
C ILE A 245 1.42 -7.66 -11.54
N PRO A 246 1.67 -6.73 -10.59
CA PRO A 246 1.49 -5.31 -10.87
C PRO A 246 2.40 -4.78 -12.00
N VAL A 247 3.61 -5.32 -12.09
CA VAL A 247 4.58 -4.94 -13.12
C VAL A 247 4.13 -5.47 -14.48
N ASP A 248 3.70 -6.72 -14.55
CA ASP A 248 3.24 -7.36 -15.78
C ASP A 248 1.95 -6.72 -16.30
N ASP A 249 1.03 -6.35 -15.41
CA ASP A 249 -0.17 -5.60 -15.78
C ASP A 249 0.20 -4.23 -16.36
N LEU A 250 1.12 -3.47 -15.73
CA LEU A 250 1.56 -2.18 -16.24
C LEU A 250 2.27 -2.29 -17.60
N ARG A 251 3.10 -3.32 -17.80
CA ARG A 251 3.74 -3.62 -19.11
C ARG A 251 2.70 -3.95 -20.17
N THR A 252 1.72 -4.80 -19.83
CA THR A 252 0.62 -5.19 -20.73
C THR A 252 -0.21 -3.98 -21.15
N LEU A 253 -0.39 -3.01 -20.26
CA LEU A 253 -1.06 -1.75 -20.54
C LEU A 253 -0.19 -0.72 -21.29
N GLY A 254 1.10 -1.01 -21.52
CA GLY A 254 2.04 -0.10 -22.15
C GLY A 254 2.24 1.19 -21.35
N LEU A 255 2.30 1.07 -20.02
CA LEU A 255 2.54 2.18 -19.08
C LEU A 255 3.97 2.19 -18.54
N ILE A 256 4.72 1.09 -18.70
CA ILE A 256 6.15 0.95 -18.38
C ILE A 256 6.89 0.16 -19.45
#